data_AF-A0A2T2SZ38-F1
#
_entry.id   AF-A0A2T2SZ38-F1
#
_cell.length_a   1.000
_cell.length_b   1.000
_cell.length_c   1.000
_cell.angle_alpha   90.00
_cell.angle_beta   90.00
_cell.angle_gamma   90.00
#
_symmetry.space_group_name_H-M   'P 1'
#
loop_
_entity.id
_entity.type
_entity.pdbx_description
1 polymer ?
#
loop_
_entity_poly.entity_id
_entity_poly.type
_entity_poly.pdbx_seq_one_letter_code
_entity_poly.pdbx_strand_id
1 'polypeptide(L)'
;MRTFPLGLALAVLTGAFLMGACSGPPTFQSQSLSQAPSIDGELSEWDGTLTRVEDSPVSASVVPADSMLYIALLVPERDLMRAVAENGLIVWVDPSDTQQHTYGLQYPLGLRAAQRSRASSPGSEGRASLDDLFPSDLIVIRNDTIQHRMPAGLSSDLRVQATLNTGALIYEAAIPVPHSASDETADAQEHGLLEPPGSAVAVGVETPDPEEDSDRFERSSGIPSVTGRGGRGRGRRGRSPRGRQRGGQRGAQSSPASQSPDFPTLDLWMRVVPAQ
;
A
#
# COMPACT_ATOMS: atom_id res chain seq x y z
N MET A 1 -7.12 66.63 -53.84
CA MET A 1 -6.96 65.16 -53.68
C MET A 1 -6.65 64.87 -52.22
N ARG A 2 -7.45 64.01 -51.60
CA ARG A 2 -7.36 63.61 -50.18
C ARG A 2 -6.33 62.49 -50.04
N THR A 3 -5.47 62.56 -49.02
CA THR A 3 -4.78 61.38 -48.47
C THR A 3 -4.83 61.46 -46.94
N PHE A 4 -5.52 60.47 -46.36
CA PHE A 4 -5.73 60.23 -44.93
C PHE A 4 -4.48 59.62 -44.25
N PRO A 5 -4.37 59.71 -42.92
CA PRO A 5 -3.29 59.11 -42.13
C PRO A 5 -3.59 57.63 -41.82
N LEU A 6 -2.58 56.76 -41.96
CA LEU A 6 -2.54 55.38 -41.46
C LEU A 6 -1.24 55.27 -40.66
N GLY A 7 -1.16 54.70 -39.48
CA GLY A 7 -2.08 53.83 -38.78
C GLY A 7 -1.21 53.02 -37.82
N LEU A 8 -1.49 53.17 -36.54
CA LEU A 8 -0.89 52.49 -35.40
C LEU A 8 -1.01 50.96 -35.56
N ALA A 9 0.11 50.25 -35.61
CA ALA A 9 0.23 48.79 -35.45
C ALA A 9 1.74 48.52 -35.20
N LEU A 10 2.21 47.78 -34.21
CA LEU A 10 1.71 46.55 -33.64
C LEU A 10 2.44 46.36 -32.29
N ALA A 11 1.77 46.65 -31.18
CA ALA A 11 2.28 46.45 -29.83
C ALA A 11 1.31 45.57 -29.04
N VAL A 12 1.09 44.32 -29.47
CA VAL A 12 0.44 43.26 -28.67
C VAL A 12 0.90 41.90 -29.20
N LEU A 13 2.01 41.37 -28.67
CA LEU A 13 2.43 39.98 -28.94
C LEU A 13 3.18 39.40 -27.73
N THR A 14 2.61 39.62 -26.54
CA THR A 14 3.12 39.09 -25.28
C THR A 14 1.93 38.85 -24.35
N GLY A 15 1.20 37.76 -24.57
CA GLY A 15 -0.02 37.50 -23.81
C GLY A 15 -0.74 36.22 -24.21
N ALA A 16 -0.02 35.12 -24.40
CA ALA A 16 -0.60 33.78 -24.46
C ALA A 16 0.50 32.77 -24.16
N PHE A 17 0.18 31.69 -23.45
CA PHE A 17 1.06 30.60 -22.98
C PHE A 17 1.74 30.78 -21.61
N LEU A 18 0.92 30.98 -20.58
CA LEU A 18 1.20 30.41 -19.25
C LEU A 18 -0.06 29.69 -18.76
N MET A 19 -0.56 28.71 -19.54
CA MET A 19 -1.38 27.65 -18.98
C MET A 19 -0.42 26.67 -18.31
N GLY A 20 -0.06 26.97 -17.06
CA GLY A 20 0.48 25.95 -16.18
C GLY A 20 -0.61 24.91 -15.98
N ALA A 21 -0.41 23.71 -16.50
CA ALA A 21 -1.19 22.55 -16.11
C ALA A 21 -1.03 22.41 -14.59
N CYS A 22 -2.13 22.56 -13.84
CA CYS A 22 -2.14 22.19 -12.43
C CYS A 22 -1.84 20.69 -12.36
N SER A 23 -0.61 20.34 -11.99
CA SER A 23 -0.11 18.96 -11.85
C SER A 23 -0.66 18.30 -10.58
N GLY A 24 -1.99 18.26 -10.45
CA GLY A 24 -2.65 17.50 -9.40
C GLY A 24 -2.81 16.04 -9.81
N PRO A 25 -3.06 15.13 -8.85
CA PRO A 25 -3.37 13.74 -9.17
C PRO A 25 -4.62 13.68 -10.07
N PRO A 26 -4.71 12.66 -10.96
CA PRO A 26 -5.88 12.45 -11.77
C PRO A 26 -7.11 12.34 -10.87
N THR A 27 -8.15 13.12 -11.22
CA THR A 27 -9.42 13.14 -10.50
C THR A 27 -10.45 12.30 -11.24
N PHE A 28 -11.05 11.34 -10.55
CA PHE A 28 -12.17 10.58 -11.09
C PHE A 28 -13.37 10.62 -10.16
N GLN A 29 -14.53 10.53 -10.78
CA GLN A 29 -15.79 10.45 -10.07
C GLN A 29 -16.04 8.99 -9.68
N SER A 30 -16.25 8.76 -8.39
CA SER A 30 -16.75 7.49 -7.86
C SER A 30 -18.07 7.18 -8.54
N GLN A 31 -18.27 5.92 -8.90
CA GLN A 31 -19.53 5.43 -9.44
C GLN A 31 -20.29 4.68 -8.35
N SER A 32 -21.61 4.79 -8.36
CA SER A 32 -22.44 4.01 -7.44
C SER A 32 -22.60 2.58 -7.95
N LEU A 33 -22.41 1.60 -7.07
CA LEU A 33 -22.72 0.21 -7.35
C LEU A 33 -24.18 -0.09 -7.04
N SER A 34 -24.75 -1.06 -7.76
CA SER A 34 -26.13 -1.53 -7.56
C SER A 34 -26.29 -2.30 -6.23
N GLN A 35 -25.21 -2.90 -5.75
CA GLN A 35 -25.07 -3.62 -4.49
C GLN A 35 -23.62 -3.54 -4.01
N ALA A 36 -23.38 -3.79 -2.72
CA ALA A 36 -22.03 -3.91 -2.19
C ALA A 36 -21.29 -5.10 -2.86
N PRO A 37 -20.06 -4.91 -3.37
CA PRO A 37 -19.32 -5.98 -4.00
C PRO A 37 -18.77 -6.95 -2.94
N SER A 38 -18.69 -8.22 -3.29
CA SER A 38 -17.92 -9.20 -2.56
C SER A 38 -16.43 -8.99 -2.82
N ILE A 39 -15.60 -9.37 -1.84
CA ILE A 39 -14.14 -9.24 -1.90
C ILE A 39 -13.59 -10.64 -2.12
N ASP A 40 -13.53 -11.07 -3.38
CA ASP A 40 -13.23 -12.45 -3.80
C ASP A 40 -12.20 -12.55 -4.93
N GLY A 41 -11.79 -11.42 -5.49
CA GLY A 41 -10.85 -11.28 -6.60
C GLY A 41 -11.50 -11.32 -7.97
N GLU A 42 -12.84 -11.16 -8.07
CA GLU A 42 -13.57 -11.12 -9.33
C GLU A 42 -14.20 -9.74 -9.61
N LEU A 43 -13.88 -9.16 -10.77
CA LEU A 43 -14.33 -7.81 -11.12
C LEU A 43 -15.77 -7.74 -11.67
N SER A 44 -16.51 -8.85 -11.75
CA SER A 44 -17.84 -8.87 -12.38
C SER A 44 -18.87 -8.02 -11.65
N GLU A 45 -18.77 -7.91 -10.32
CA GLU A 45 -19.70 -7.15 -9.48
C GLU A 45 -19.40 -5.65 -9.48
N TRP A 46 -18.27 -5.25 -10.05
CA TRP A 46 -17.86 -3.86 -10.16
C TRP A 46 -18.48 -3.15 -11.36
N ASP A 47 -19.41 -3.78 -12.09
CA ASP A 47 -20.26 -3.20 -13.14
C ASP A 47 -19.54 -2.33 -14.20
N GLY A 48 -18.24 -2.60 -14.45
CA GLY A 48 -17.42 -1.79 -15.36
C GLY A 48 -17.04 -0.40 -14.84
N THR A 49 -17.17 -0.16 -13.53
CA THR A 49 -16.83 1.11 -12.86
C THR A 49 -15.33 1.40 -12.83
N LEU A 50 -14.48 0.40 -13.11
CA LEU A 50 -13.04 0.59 -13.16
C LEU A 50 -12.64 1.61 -14.24
N THR A 51 -12.00 2.68 -13.79
CA THR A 51 -11.50 3.74 -14.63
C THR A 51 -9.98 3.65 -14.71
N ARG A 52 -9.42 3.80 -15.92
CA ARG A 52 -7.97 3.82 -16.09
C ARG A 52 -7.37 5.05 -15.43
N VAL A 53 -6.35 4.86 -14.60
CA VAL A 53 -5.58 5.95 -14.01
C VAL A 53 -4.73 6.61 -15.10
N GLU A 54 -4.74 7.93 -15.16
CA GLU A 54 -4.00 8.69 -16.17
C GLU A 54 -2.51 8.33 -16.14
N ASP A 55 -1.90 8.19 -17.33
CA ASP A 55 -0.50 7.83 -17.53
C ASP A 55 -0.03 6.52 -16.85
N SER A 56 -0.96 5.67 -16.43
CA SER A 56 -0.67 4.40 -15.76
C SER A 56 -1.39 3.21 -16.42
N PRO A 57 -0.78 2.01 -16.41
CA PRO A 57 -1.45 0.77 -16.80
C PRO A 57 -2.57 0.35 -15.85
N VAL A 58 -2.64 0.93 -14.66
CA VAL A 58 -3.59 0.57 -13.59
C VAL A 58 -4.97 1.14 -13.89
N SER A 59 -6.00 0.33 -13.63
CA SER A 59 -7.38 0.82 -13.51
C SER A 59 -7.84 0.67 -12.07
N ALA A 60 -8.67 1.61 -11.61
CA ALA A 60 -9.16 1.66 -10.24
C ALA A 60 -10.66 1.97 -10.18
N SER A 61 -11.33 1.46 -9.15
CA SER A 61 -12.65 1.90 -8.73
C SER A 61 -12.65 2.07 -7.23
N VAL A 62 -13.27 3.15 -6.75
CA VAL A 62 -13.35 3.47 -5.32
C VAL A 62 -14.78 3.91 -5.04
N VAL A 63 -15.46 3.18 -4.17
CA VAL A 63 -16.90 3.31 -3.93
C VAL A 63 -17.19 3.31 -2.43
N PRO A 64 -17.64 4.43 -1.84
CA PRO A 64 -18.17 4.43 -0.49
C PRO A 64 -19.59 3.83 -0.50
N ALA A 65 -19.84 2.80 0.31
CA ALA A 65 -21.18 2.20 0.48
C ALA A 65 -21.30 1.51 1.84
N ASP A 66 -22.47 1.56 2.47
CA ASP A 66 -22.81 0.78 3.68
C ASP A 66 -21.75 0.80 4.80
N SER A 67 -21.22 1.99 5.13
CA SER A 67 -20.16 2.19 6.15
C SER A 67 -18.81 1.56 5.81
N MET A 68 -18.60 1.27 4.53
CA MET A 68 -17.37 0.71 4.00
C MET A 68 -16.86 1.59 2.85
N LEU A 69 -15.55 1.59 2.66
CA LEU A 69 -14.90 2.09 1.45
C LEU A 69 -14.40 0.88 0.66
N TYR A 70 -15.03 0.65 -0.49
CA TYR A 70 -14.66 -0.40 -1.41
C TYR A 70 -13.63 0.13 -2.40
N ILE A 71 -12.55 -0.62 -2.60
CA ILE A 71 -11.49 -0.29 -3.55
C ILE A 71 -11.23 -1.52 -4.41
N ALA A 72 -11.20 -1.35 -5.73
CA ALA A 72 -10.71 -2.35 -6.68
C ALA A 72 -9.60 -1.76 -7.54
N LEU A 73 -8.57 -2.56 -7.78
CA LEU A 73 -7.47 -2.24 -8.69
C LEU A 73 -7.28 -3.39 -9.67
N LEU A 74 -7.01 -3.03 -10.93
CA LEU A 74 -6.62 -3.95 -11.99
C LEU A 74 -5.25 -3.52 -12.54
N VAL A 75 -4.27 -4.40 -12.42
CA VAL A 75 -2.90 -4.19 -12.90
C VAL A 75 -2.59 -5.23 -13.99
N PRO A 76 -2.73 -4.89 -15.28
CA PRO A 76 -2.56 -5.83 -16.38
C PRO A 76 -1.09 -5.99 -16.84
N GLU A 77 -0.18 -5.18 -16.31
CA GLU A 77 1.21 -5.13 -16.78
C GLU A 77 2.10 -6.11 -16.01
N ARG A 78 2.77 -7.00 -16.76
CA ARG A 78 3.52 -8.12 -16.19
C ARG A 78 4.66 -7.71 -15.27
N ASP A 79 5.36 -6.62 -15.59
CA ASP A 79 6.50 -6.19 -14.78
C ASP A 79 6.04 -5.56 -13.46
N LEU A 80 4.93 -4.81 -13.47
CA LEU A 80 4.29 -4.32 -12.24
C LEU A 80 3.70 -5.46 -11.41
N MET A 81 3.07 -6.45 -12.04
CA MET A 81 2.61 -7.65 -11.33
C MET A 81 3.76 -8.38 -10.66
N ARG A 82 4.93 -8.47 -11.33
CA ARG A 82 6.13 -9.06 -10.73
C ARG A 82 6.63 -8.21 -9.55
N ALA A 83 6.66 -6.88 -9.69
CA ALA A 83 7.04 -5.98 -8.61
C ALA A 83 6.13 -6.16 -7.38
N VAL A 84 4.82 -6.23 -7.57
CA VAL A 84 3.85 -6.50 -6.49
C VAL A 84 4.03 -7.90 -5.89
N ALA A 85 4.25 -8.92 -6.71
CA ALA A 85 4.51 -10.26 -6.21
C ALA A 85 5.79 -10.33 -5.37
N GLU A 86 6.84 -9.61 -5.76
CA GLU A 86 8.12 -9.60 -5.04
C GLU A 86 8.09 -8.77 -3.76
N ASN A 87 7.57 -7.55 -3.83
CA ASN A 87 7.67 -6.54 -2.77
C ASN A 87 6.36 -6.33 -2.00
N GLY A 88 5.24 -6.78 -2.53
CA GLY A 88 3.91 -6.49 -2.01
C GLY A 88 3.29 -5.24 -2.63
N LEU A 89 2.13 -4.86 -2.10
CA LEU A 89 1.38 -3.68 -2.52
C LEU A 89 0.85 -2.96 -1.27
N ILE A 90 1.00 -1.64 -1.23
CA ILE A 90 0.36 -0.77 -0.25
C ILE A 90 -0.70 0.06 -0.95
N VAL A 91 -1.93 0.00 -0.44
CA VAL A 91 -2.99 0.95 -0.79
C VAL A 91 -3.13 1.95 0.34
N TRP A 92 -2.83 3.21 0.04
CA TRP A 92 -3.00 4.34 0.94
C TRP A 92 -4.36 5.00 0.75
N VAL A 93 -4.98 5.41 1.85
CA VAL A 93 -6.22 6.17 1.88
C VAL A 93 -6.01 7.40 2.76
N ASP A 94 -6.21 8.57 2.19
CA ASP A 94 -6.20 9.85 2.88
C ASP A 94 -7.59 10.51 2.81
N PRO A 95 -8.40 10.40 3.90
CA PRO A 95 -9.73 11.01 3.98
C PRO A 95 -9.71 12.54 3.84
N SER A 96 -8.55 13.17 4.09
CA SER A 96 -8.36 14.62 4.01
C SER A 96 -7.98 15.11 2.61
N ASP A 97 -7.73 14.18 1.66
CA ASP A 97 -7.42 14.48 0.26
C ASP A 97 -6.17 15.38 0.10
N THR A 98 -5.17 15.14 0.96
CA THR A 98 -3.87 15.81 0.96
C THR A 98 -2.72 14.93 0.46
N GLN A 99 -3.02 13.68 0.06
CA GLN A 99 -2.05 12.67 -0.37
C GLN A 99 -1.05 12.27 0.73
N GLN A 100 -1.52 12.26 1.99
CA GLN A 100 -0.71 11.80 3.13
C GLN A 100 -0.86 10.29 3.35
N HIS A 101 0.17 9.65 3.90
CA HIS A 101 0.16 8.24 4.32
C HIS A 101 -0.62 8.02 5.62
N THR A 102 -1.88 8.46 5.63
CA THR A 102 -2.76 8.45 6.82
C THR A 102 -3.16 7.03 7.21
N TYR A 103 -3.68 6.25 6.27
CA TYR A 103 -4.08 4.86 6.46
C TYR A 103 -3.62 4.00 5.29
N GLY A 104 -2.88 2.93 5.57
CA GLY A 104 -2.31 2.04 4.56
C GLY A 104 -2.69 0.59 4.78
N LEU A 105 -2.98 -0.11 3.69
CA LEU A 105 -3.17 -1.56 3.66
C LEU A 105 -2.08 -2.20 2.83
N GLN A 106 -1.18 -2.93 3.47
CA GLN A 106 -0.17 -3.72 2.77
C GLN A 106 -0.69 -5.14 2.56
N TYR A 107 -1.06 -5.45 1.32
CA TYR A 107 -1.47 -6.79 0.90
C TYR A 107 -1.41 -6.92 -0.64
N PRO A 108 -0.83 -7.98 -1.20
CA PRO A 108 -0.07 -9.01 -0.49
C PRO A 108 1.22 -8.43 0.10
N LEU A 109 1.85 -9.15 1.04
CA LEU A 109 3.14 -8.73 1.62
C LEU A 109 4.34 -9.02 0.71
N GLY A 110 4.14 -9.82 -0.34
CA GLY A 110 5.18 -10.21 -1.30
C GLY A 110 6.13 -11.32 -0.83
N LEU A 111 6.86 -11.91 -1.77
CA LEU A 111 7.79 -13.03 -1.52
C LEU A 111 8.90 -12.67 -0.54
N ARG A 112 9.41 -11.44 -0.58
CA ARG A 112 10.54 -11.03 0.27
C ARG A 112 10.15 -11.06 1.75
N ALA A 113 8.97 -10.56 2.11
CA ALA A 113 8.44 -10.65 3.47
C ALA A 113 8.22 -12.11 3.93
N ALA A 114 7.71 -12.96 3.02
CA ALA A 114 7.55 -14.39 3.29
C ALA A 114 8.89 -15.10 3.53
N GLN A 115 9.92 -14.79 2.73
CA GLN A 115 11.28 -15.33 2.88
C GLN A 115 11.92 -14.89 4.19
N ARG A 116 11.79 -13.63 4.60
CA ARG A 116 12.28 -13.12 5.90
C ARG A 116 11.59 -13.83 7.07
N SER A 117 10.28 -14.05 6.97
CA SER A 117 9.50 -14.77 7.99
C SER A 117 9.96 -16.24 8.11
N ARG A 118 10.29 -16.89 6.99
CA ARG A 118 10.84 -18.26 6.95
C ARG A 118 12.29 -18.34 7.46
N ALA A 119 13.13 -17.35 7.15
CA ALA A 119 14.52 -17.30 7.63
C ALA A 119 14.59 -17.21 9.17
N SER A 120 13.59 -16.58 9.78
CA SER A 120 13.43 -16.50 11.24
C SER A 120 12.94 -17.81 11.90
N SER A 121 12.51 -18.81 11.11
CA SER A 121 12.02 -20.10 11.58
C SER A 121 12.92 -21.25 11.10
N PRO A 122 13.77 -21.84 11.97
CA PRO A 122 14.66 -22.92 11.56
C PRO A 122 13.86 -24.18 11.16
N GLY A 123 13.92 -24.57 9.88
CA GLY A 123 13.36 -25.85 9.40
C GLY A 123 12.51 -25.81 8.11
N SER A 124 12.30 -24.64 7.48
CA SER A 124 11.51 -24.55 6.23
C SER A 124 12.38 -24.45 4.97
N GLU A 125 12.96 -25.57 4.53
CA GLU A 125 13.62 -25.66 3.23
C GLU A 125 12.59 -26.02 2.13
N GLY A 126 11.83 -25.02 1.68
CA GLY A 126 10.89 -25.16 0.56
C GLY A 126 10.94 -23.94 -0.35
N ARG A 127 11.09 -24.16 -1.66
CA ARG A 127 10.93 -23.10 -2.68
C ARG A 127 9.53 -22.51 -2.56
N ALA A 128 9.43 -21.20 -2.42
CA ALA A 128 8.14 -20.51 -2.39
C ALA A 128 7.43 -20.65 -3.74
N SER A 129 6.19 -21.17 -3.74
CA SER A 129 5.31 -21.17 -4.90
C SER A 129 4.71 -19.77 -5.13
N LEU A 130 4.17 -19.50 -6.33
CA LEU A 130 3.30 -18.33 -6.51
C LEU A 130 2.03 -18.42 -5.64
N ASP A 131 1.59 -19.63 -5.29
CA ASP A 131 0.51 -19.83 -4.31
C ASP A 131 0.95 -19.48 -2.87
N ASP A 132 2.26 -19.47 -2.60
CA ASP A 132 2.86 -18.95 -1.36
C ASP A 132 3.06 -17.42 -1.40
N LEU A 133 2.60 -16.71 -2.44
CA LEU A 133 2.57 -15.23 -2.51
C LEU A 133 1.42 -14.62 -1.71
N PHE A 134 0.32 -15.37 -1.62
CA PHE A 134 -0.89 -14.97 -0.93
C PHE A 134 -1.10 -15.71 0.42
N PRO A 135 -0.09 -15.95 1.30
CA PRO A 135 -0.32 -16.34 2.67
C PRO A 135 -0.95 -15.19 3.45
N SER A 136 -1.70 -15.58 4.46
CA SER A 136 -2.89 -14.92 4.96
C SER A 136 -2.71 -13.57 5.61
N ASP A 137 -1.52 -12.99 5.77
CA ASP A 137 -1.36 -11.80 6.61
C ASP A 137 -1.50 -10.50 5.82
N LEU A 138 -2.26 -9.55 6.39
CA LEU A 138 -2.35 -8.17 5.97
C LEU A 138 -1.67 -7.29 7.03
N ILE A 139 -1.13 -6.14 6.61
CA ILE A 139 -0.64 -5.12 7.55
C ILE A 139 -1.43 -3.84 7.41
N VAL A 140 -1.90 -3.33 8.56
CA VAL A 140 -2.48 -2.00 8.67
C VAL A 140 -1.39 -1.03 9.11
N ILE A 141 -1.20 0.01 8.32
CA ILE A 141 -0.24 1.09 8.54
C ILE A 141 -1.04 2.35 8.86
N ARG A 142 -0.62 3.12 9.87
CA ARG A 142 -1.18 4.45 10.16
C ARG A 142 -0.04 5.44 10.34
N ASN A 143 -0.07 6.55 9.61
CA ASN A 143 0.97 7.59 9.65
C ASN A 143 2.38 6.98 9.54
N ASP A 144 2.59 6.18 8.49
CA ASP A 144 3.83 5.44 8.20
C ASP A 144 4.30 4.44 9.28
N THR A 145 3.46 4.15 10.28
CA THR A 145 3.78 3.23 11.38
C THR A 145 2.93 1.98 11.27
N ILE A 146 3.57 0.80 11.27
CA ILE A 146 2.88 -0.49 11.33
C ILE A 146 2.12 -0.57 12.66
N GLN A 147 0.79 -0.72 12.57
CA GLN A 147 -0.07 -0.86 13.74
C GLN A 147 -0.40 -2.32 14.01
N HIS A 148 -0.88 -3.04 12.99
CA HIS A 148 -1.38 -4.40 13.12
C HIS A 148 -0.88 -5.29 11.98
N ARG A 149 -0.51 -6.53 12.32
CA ARG A 149 -0.35 -7.63 11.37
C ARG A 149 -1.36 -8.71 11.75
N MET A 150 -2.23 -9.08 10.82
CA MET A 150 -3.32 -10.02 11.10
C MET A 150 -3.66 -10.87 9.88
N PRO A 151 -4.29 -12.04 10.05
CA PRO A 151 -4.77 -12.79 8.91
C PRO A 151 -5.92 -12.04 8.20
N ALA A 152 -5.72 -11.68 6.92
CA ALA A 152 -6.65 -11.13 5.94
C ALA A 152 -8.03 -11.80 5.93
N GLY A 153 -8.10 -13.11 6.22
CA GLY A 153 -9.38 -13.84 6.28
C GLY A 153 -10.08 -13.84 7.65
N LEU A 154 -9.51 -13.23 8.69
CA LEU A 154 -10.04 -13.28 10.07
C LEU A 154 -10.51 -11.93 10.63
N SER A 155 -10.34 -10.84 9.89
CA SER A 155 -10.95 -9.56 10.24
C SER A 155 -12.42 -9.58 9.81
N SER A 156 -13.37 -9.40 10.74
CA SER A 156 -14.81 -9.54 10.44
C SER A 156 -15.28 -8.57 9.35
N ASP A 157 -14.79 -7.33 9.42
CA ASP A 157 -15.28 -6.23 8.57
C ASP A 157 -14.23 -5.74 7.58
N LEU A 158 -12.96 -5.55 7.96
CA LEU A 158 -11.90 -5.27 6.99
C LEU A 158 -11.61 -6.52 6.16
N ARG A 159 -11.81 -6.43 4.85
CA ARG A 159 -11.55 -7.53 3.91
C ARG A 159 -10.58 -7.07 2.86
N VAL A 160 -9.66 -7.94 2.49
CA VAL A 160 -8.70 -7.68 1.42
C VAL A 160 -8.42 -8.98 0.67
N GLN A 161 -8.39 -8.89 -0.64
CA GLN A 161 -8.11 -10.02 -1.53
C GLN A 161 -7.25 -9.54 -2.70
N ALA A 162 -6.36 -10.41 -3.15
CA ALA A 162 -5.52 -10.16 -4.31
C ALA A 162 -5.38 -11.47 -5.07
N THR A 163 -5.67 -11.42 -6.37
CA THR A 163 -5.75 -12.61 -7.20
C THR A 163 -5.07 -12.34 -8.53
N LEU A 164 -4.31 -13.32 -9.02
CA LEU A 164 -3.76 -13.29 -10.37
C LEU A 164 -4.76 -13.99 -11.30
N ASN A 165 -5.45 -13.22 -12.13
CA ASN A 165 -6.45 -13.74 -13.06
C ASN A 165 -6.12 -13.32 -14.49
N THR A 166 -6.07 -14.30 -15.41
CA THR A 166 -5.92 -14.08 -16.87
C THR A 166 -4.76 -13.13 -17.26
N GLY A 167 -3.68 -13.13 -16.49
CA GLY A 167 -2.51 -12.29 -16.75
C GLY A 167 -2.60 -10.85 -16.25
N ALA A 168 -3.54 -10.56 -15.34
CA ALA A 168 -3.60 -9.32 -14.57
C ALA A 168 -3.62 -9.64 -13.07
N LEU A 169 -3.14 -8.70 -12.25
CA LEU A 169 -3.39 -8.69 -10.81
C LEU A 169 -4.68 -7.91 -10.55
N ILE A 170 -5.57 -8.53 -9.80
CA ILE A 170 -6.76 -7.91 -9.23
C ILE A 170 -6.51 -7.74 -7.74
N TYR A 171 -6.75 -6.55 -7.21
CA TYR A 171 -6.74 -6.27 -5.77
C TYR A 171 -8.08 -5.67 -5.38
N GLU A 172 -8.64 -6.13 -4.27
CA GLU A 172 -9.90 -5.67 -3.73
C GLU A 172 -9.79 -5.46 -2.23
N ALA A 173 -10.41 -4.40 -1.73
CA ALA A 173 -10.51 -4.12 -0.31
C ALA A 173 -11.89 -3.56 0.06
N ALA A 174 -12.39 -3.94 1.22
CA ALA A 174 -13.51 -3.30 1.90
C ALA A 174 -13.02 -2.79 3.26
N ILE A 175 -12.96 -1.48 3.42
CA ILE A 175 -12.38 -0.82 4.58
C ILE A 175 -13.50 -0.24 5.45
N PRO A 176 -13.61 -0.60 6.74
CA PRO A 176 -14.59 0.00 7.63
C PRO A 176 -14.38 1.50 7.76
N VAL A 177 -15.47 2.26 7.67
CA VAL A 177 -15.49 3.72 7.77
C VAL A 177 -16.47 4.13 8.87
N PRO A 178 -16.08 5.00 9.80
CA PRO A 178 -16.99 5.50 10.82
C PRO A 178 -18.02 6.43 10.18
N HIS A 179 -19.26 6.41 10.68
CA HIS A 179 -20.32 7.32 10.21
C HIS A 179 -20.05 8.79 10.58
N SER A 180 -19.36 9.00 11.70
CA SER A 180 -18.93 10.30 12.20
C SER A 180 -17.58 10.12 12.90
N ALA A 181 -16.77 11.19 12.96
CA ALA A 181 -15.55 11.19 13.77
C ALA A 181 -15.81 10.93 15.28
N SER A 182 -17.08 11.01 15.72
CA SER A 182 -17.53 10.67 17.07
C SER A 182 -18.03 9.22 17.23
N ASP A 183 -18.19 8.48 16.15
CA ASP A 183 -18.71 7.10 16.18
C ASP A 183 -17.55 6.13 16.37
N GLU A 184 -17.23 5.85 17.63
CA GLU A 184 -16.25 4.83 18.03
C GLU A 184 -16.88 3.42 17.96
N THR A 185 -16.98 2.84 16.77
CA THR A 185 -17.13 1.38 16.66
C THR A 185 -15.76 0.72 16.81
N ALA A 186 -15.66 -0.32 17.66
CA ALA A 186 -14.40 -0.99 17.98
C ALA A 186 -13.61 -1.43 16.73
N ASP A 187 -14.31 -1.94 15.71
CA ASP A 187 -13.68 -2.50 14.52
C ASP A 187 -13.11 -1.42 13.57
N ALA A 188 -13.78 -0.28 13.41
CA ALA A 188 -13.23 0.85 12.64
C ALA A 188 -12.00 1.46 13.34
N GLN A 189 -12.01 1.50 14.66
CA GLN A 189 -10.89 2.02 15.45
C GLN A 189 -9.67 1.09 15.39
N GLU A 190 -9.89 -0.23 15.45
CA GLU A 190 -8.81 -1.21 15.40
C GLU A 190 -8.28 -1.42 13.97
N HIS A 191 -9.18 -1.49 12.98
CA HIS A 191 -8.83 -1.97 11.64
C HIS A 191 -9.25 -1.05 10.49
N GLY A 192 -10.18 -0.11 10.68
CA GLY A 192 -10.71 0.78 9.63
C GLY A 192 -10.14 2.19 9.62
N LEU A 193 -10.81 3.11 8.93
CA LEU A 193 -10.50 4.54 8.96
C LEU A 193 -10.89 5.15 10.33
N LEU A 194 -10.17 6.17 10.78
CA LEU A 194 -10.53 6.90 12.01
C LEU A 194 -11.46 8.09 11.74
N GLU A 195 -11.53 8.52 10.49
CA GLU A 195 -12.34 9.66 10.06
C GLU A 195 -13.09 9.28 8.78
N PRO A 196 -14.35 9.73 8.62
CA PRO A 196 -15.07 9.54 7.37
C PRO A 196 -14.39 10.32 6.23
N PRO A 197 -14.44 9.82 4.98
CA PRO A 197 -14.06 10.60 3.81
C PRO A 197 -14.82 11.92 3.74
N GLY A 198 -14.12 13.00 3.37
CA GLY A 198 -14.73 14.30 3.13
C GLY A 198 -15.47 14.38 1.79
N SER A 199 -15.41 15.55 1.14
CA SER A 199 -15.95 15.73 -0.23
C SER A 199 -15.10 15.06 -1.31
N ALA A 200 -13.89 14.62 -0.96
CA ALA A 200 -12.99 13.85 -1.79
C ALA A 200 -12.14 12.95 -0.87
N VAL A 201 -11.56 11.90 -1.45
CA VAL A 201 -10.55 11.06 -0.81
C VAL A 201 -9.38 10.90 -1.77
N ALA A 202 -8.15 10.99 -1.26
CA ALA A 202 -6.97 10.63 -2.04
C ALA A 202 -6.63 9.17 -1.78
N VAL A 203 -6.40 8.40 -2.84
CA VAL A 203 -6.00 7.01 -2.78
C VAL A 203 -4.62 6.88 -3.43
N GLY A 204 -3.68 6.28 -2.70
CA GLY A 204 -2.33 6.02 -3.18
C GLY A 204 -2.14 4.54 -3.43
N VAL A 205 -1.33 4.17 -4.42
CA VAL A 205 -0.96 2.79 -4.72
C VAL A 205 0.55 2.72 -4.89
N GLU A 206 1.18 1.93 -4.03
CA GLU A 206 2.64 1.89 -3.88
C GLU A 206 3.15 0.43 -3.82
N THR A 207 4.25 0.13 -4.50
CA THR A 207 5.07 -1.04 -4.17
C THR A 207 6.14 -0.61 -3.17
N PRO A 208 6.17 -1.17 -1.94
CA PRO A 208 7.07 -0.70 -0.91
C PRO A 208 8.53 -0.93 -1.26
N ASP A 209 9.39 0.02 -0.87
CA ASP A 209 10.83 -0.15 -0.98
C ASP A 209 11.31 -1.24 0.01
N PRO A 210 12.08 -2.25 -0.44
CA PRO A 210 12.58 -3.32 0.41
C PRO A 210 13.43 -2.86 1.60
N GLU A 211 14.11 -1.71 1.51
CA GLU A 211 14.94 -1.15 2.60
C GLU A 211 14.07 -0.47 3.66
N GLU A 212 13.06 0.29 3.25
CA GLU A 212 12.12 0.94 4.17
C GLU A 212 11.23 -0.07 4.90
N ASP A 213 10.83 -1.13 4.20
CA ASP A 213 10.00 -2.20 4.73
C ASP A 213 10.70 -2.88 5.94
N SER A 214 12.01 -3.12 5.89
CA SER A 214 12.77 -3.64 7.04
C SER A 214 12.70 -2.74 8.27
N ASP A 215 12.81 -1.42 8.08
CA ASP A 215 12.74 -0.45 9.18
C ASP A 215 11.33 -0.39 9.79
N ARG A 216 10.29 -0.52 8.96
CA ARG A 216 8.89 -0.56 9.41
C ARG A 216 8.63 -1.80 10.26
N PHE A 217 9.19 -2.95 9.88
CA PHE A 217 9.08 -4.21 10.66
C PHE A 217 9.91 -4.23 11.95
N GLU A 218 11.10 -3.64 11.98
CA GLU A 218 11.93 -3.60 13.20
C GLU A 218 11.36 -2.69 14.29
N ARG A 219 10.64 -1.62 13.91
CA ARG A 219 9.95 -0.72 14.85
C ARG A 219 8.73 -1.37 15.51
N SER A 220 8.23 -2.48 14.97
CA SER A 220 7.22 -3.33 15.61
C SER A 220 7.86 -4.12 16.76
N SER A 221 8.08 -3.43 17.88
CA SER A 221 8.59 -4.04 19.10
C SER A 221 7.62 -5.10 19.64
N GLY A 222 7.95 -6.36 19.39
CA GLY A 222 7.76 -7.48 20.31
C GLY A 222 6.33 -7.98 20.52
N ILE A 223 5.93 -8.99 19.75
CA ILE A 223 4.86 -9.91 20.16
C ILE A 223 5.35 -10.63 21.43
N PRO A 224 4.66 -10.51 22.60
CA PRO A 224 4.96 -11.35 23.74
C PRO A 224 4.66 -12.80 23.33
N SER A 225 5.68 -13.65 23.29
CA SER A 225 5.48 -15.06 22.98
C SER A 225 4.61 -15.72 24.06
N VAL A 226 3.32 -15.88 23.76
CA VAL A 226 2.37 -16.69 24.55
C VAL A 226 2.59 -18.16 24.21
N THR A 227 3.77 -18.67 24.54
CA THR A 227 3.98 -20.10 24.72
C THR A 227 4.64 -20.30 26.07
N GLY A 228 3.80 -20.40 27.09
CA GLY A 228 4.22 -20.90 28.39
C GLY A 228 4.77 -22.32 28.25
N ARG A 229 6.03 -22.52 28.62
CA ARG A 229 6.50 -23.83 29.06
C ARG A 229 7.52 -23.64 30.17
N GLY A 230 7.09 -24.03 31.37
CA GLY A 230 7.86 -23.92 32.59
C GLY A 230 9.24 -24.57 32.49
N GLY A 231 10.22 -23.87 33.04
CA GLY A 231 11.57 -24.38 33.25
C GLY A 231 12.03 -24.04 34.66
N ARG A 232 11.66 -24.89 35.62
CA ARG A 232 12.33 -24.97 36.93
C ARG A 232 13.81 -25.28 36.67
N GLY A 233 14.72 -24.40 37.13
CA GLY A 233 16.16 -24.57 36.89
C GLY A 233 17.01 -23.96 38.00
N ARG A 234 17.31 -24.76 39.01
CA ARG A 234 18.18 -24.47 40.15
C ARG A 234 19.61 -24.07 39.73
N GLY A 235 20.12 -22.99 40.31
CA GLY A 235 21.42 -22.89 40.99
C GLY A 235 22.74 -23.18 40.25
N ARG A 236 23.67 -22.20 40.29
CA ARG A 236 25.13 -22.30 40.56
C ARG A 236 25.76 -20.92 40.30
N ARG A 237 26.12 -20.15 41.33
CA ARG A 237 27.51 -19.97 41.85
C ARG A 237 28.62 -20.06 40.77
N GLY A 238 29.34 -18.96 40.53
CA GLY A 238 30.68 -19.03 39.92
C GLY A 238 31.25 -17.75 39.29
N ARG A 239 31.76 -16.83 40.12
CA ARG A 239 33.06 -16.12 40.03
C ARG A 239 33.75 -15.94 38.64
N SER A 240 33.98 -14.68 38.27
CA SER A 240 34.83 -14.09 37.21
C SER A 240 36.34 -14.49 37.29
N PRO A 241 37.29 -13.87 36.53
CA PRO A 241 37.46 -13.68 35.07
C PRO A 241 38.92 -14.03 34.61
N ARG A 242 39.19 -14.19 33.29
CA ARG A 242 40.45 -13.82 32.57
C ARG A 242 40.70 -14.70 31.33
N GLY A 243 40.96 -14.03 30.21
CA GLY A 243 42.20 -14.28 29.46
C GLY A 243 42.07 -14.72 28.00
N ARG A 244 42.83 -14.00 27.16
CA ARG A 244 43.32 -14.30 25.80
C ARG A 244 42.35 -13.97 24.66
N GLN A 245 42.49 -12.88 23.91
CA GLN A 245 43.60 -12.37 23.09
C GLN A 245 43.69 -13.02 21.70
N ARG A 246 43.56 -12.11 20.72
CA ARG A 246 44.07 -12.10 19.34
C ARG A 246 43.36 -12.94 18.27
N GLY A 247 42.93 -12.20 17.24
CA GLY A 247 43.38 -12.47 15.88
C GLY A 247 42.24 -12.70 14.90
N GLY A 248 41.85 -11.67 14.16
CA GLY A 248 40.86 -11.81 13.09
C GLY A 248 40.45 -10.51 12.44
N GLN A 249 41.41 -9.69 12.01
CA GLN A 249 41.16 -8.80 10.86
C GLN A 249 40.89 -9.71 9.65
N ARG A 250 39.63 -9.96 9.36
CA ARG A 250 39.16 -10.37 8.03
C ARG A 250 38.27 -9.25 7.54
N GLY A 251 38.64 -8.75 6.37
CA GLY A 251 38.14 -7.52 5.79
C GLY A 251 36.63 -7.41 5.87
N ALA A 252 36.19 -6.21 6.20
CA ALA A 252 34.93 -5.67 5.72
C ALA A 252 34.99 -5.75 4.19
N GLN A 253 34.54 -6.90 3.67
CA GLN A 253 34.15 -7.02 2.28
C GLN A 253 32.94 -6.13 2.17
N SER A 254 33.18 -4.93 1.63
CA SER A 254 32.16 -4.03 1.14
C SER A 254 31.22 -4.90 0.30
N SER A 255 30.02 -5.17 0.82
CA SER A 255 28.96 -5.72 -0.01
C SER A 255 28.90 -4.80 -1.23
N PRO A 256 29.05 -5.32 -2.47
CA PRO A 256 28.74 -4.49 -3.62
C PRO A 256 27.32 -4.01 -3.39
N ALA A 257 27.11 -2.69 -3.48
CA ALA A 257 25.77 -2.12 -3.49
C ALA A 257 24.98 -2.96 -4.49
N SER A 258 24.09 -3.80 -3.96
CA SER A 258 23.21 -4.60 -4.78
C SER A 258 22.40 -3.57 -5.54
N GLN A 259 22.75 -3.36 -6.80
CA GLN A 259 21.90 -2.68 -7.75
C GLN A 259 20.65 -3.55 -7.78
N SER A 260 19.66 -3.17 -6.96
CA SER A 260 18.30 -3.64 -7.13
C SER A 260 18.00 -3.44 -8.62
N PRO A 261 17.58 -4.49 -9.34
CA PRO A 261 17.20 -4.29 -10.73
C PRO A 261 16.18 -3.16 -10.78
N ASP A 262 16.30 -2.24 -11.75
CA ASP A 262 15.27 -1.23 -12.06
C ASP A 262 14.01 -1.98 -12.49
N PHE A 263 13.25 -2.49 -11.52
CA PHE A 263 11.91 -2.95 -11.74
C PHE A 263 10.99 -1.73 -11.71
N PRO A 264 10.02 -1.63 -12.62
CA PRO A 264 9.03 -0.58 -12.53
C PRO A 264 8.30 -0.69 -11.19
N THR A 265 8.27 0.40 -10.43
CA THR A 265 7.53 0.50 -9.18
C THR A 265 6.15 1.09 -9.43
N LEU A 266 5.17 0.69 -8.62
CA LEU A 266 3.94 1.45 -8.49
C LEU A 266 4.21 2.57 -7.49
N ASP A 267 3.96 3.80 -7.89
CA ASP A 267 3.87 4.97 -7.02
C ASP A 267 2.94 5.96 -7.73
N LEU A 268 1.67 5.93 -7.35
CA LEU A 268 0.65 6.78 -7.95
C LEU A 268 -0.37 7.23 -6.91
N TRP A 269 -0.85 8.45 -7.09
CA TRP A 269 -1.95 9.01 -6.32
C TRP A 269 -3.10 9.34 -7.24
N MET A 270 -4.30 9.14 -6.73
CA MET A 270 -5.53 9.39 -7.45
C MET A 270 -6.54 10.06 -6.52
N ARG A 271 -7.25 11.05 -7.04
CA ARG A 271 -8.27 11.78 -6.28
C ARG A 271 -9.65 11.24 -6.66
N VAL A 272 -10.43 10.87 -5.66
CA VAL A 272 -11.77 10.33 -5.83
C VAL A 272 -12.79 11.30 -5.27
N VAL A 273 -13.77 11.68 -6.08
CA VAL A 273 -14.93 12.47 -5.63
C VAL A 273 -16.18 11.60 -5.65
N PRO A 274 -17.02 11.59 -4.59
CA PRO A 274 -18.26 10.81 -4.58
C PRO A 274 -19.19 11.19 -5.74
N ALA A 275 -20.01 10.23 -6.19
CA ALA A 275 -21.15 10.54 -7.06
C ALA A 275 -22.12 11.50 -6.35
N GLN A 276 -22.67 12.46 -7.08
CA GLN A 276 -23.68 13.40 -6.58
C GLN A 276 -25.08 12.78 -6.60
#